data_AF-A0AAX2FND6-F1
#
_entry.id   AF-A0AAX2FND6-F1
#
_cell.length_a   1.000
_cell.length_b   1.000
_cell.length_c   1.000
_cell.angle_alpha   90.00
_cell.angle_beta   90.00
_cell.angle_gamma   90.00
#
_symmetry.space_group_name_H-M   'P 1'
#
loop_
_entity.id
_entity.type
_entity.pdbx_description
1 polymer ?
#
loop_
_entity_poly.entity_id
_entity_poly.type
_entity_poly.pdbx_seq_one_letter_code
_entity_poly.pdbx_strand_id
1 'polypeptide(L)' 'MRLTNFFGDVGREMKKVSWPKKDELLRSTATVVATVVFFAIFFAVVDMGISSLIRLILG' A
#
# COMPACT_ATOMS: atom_id res chain seq x y z
N MET A 1 37.85 -3.02 19.66
CA MET A 1 36.81 -3.95 20.17
C MET A 1 35.73 -3.20 20.96
N ARG A 2 34.97 -2.29 20.34
CA ARG A 2 33.83 -1.62 20.99
C ARG A 2 32.61 -1.59 20.05
N LEU A 3 32.83 -1.31 18.76
CA LEU A 3 31.78 -1.29 17.73
C LEU A 3 30.98 -2.60 17.59
N THR A 4 31.60 -3.77 17.68
CA THR A 4 30.90 -5.06 17.54
C THR A 4 29.84 -5.28 18.62
N ASN A 5 30.08 -4.78 19.84
CA ASN A 5 29.11 -4.88 20.93
C ASN A 5 27.97 -3.88 20.74
N PHE A 6 28.25 -2.66 20.24
CA PHE A 6 27.21 -1.67 19.93
C PHE A 6 26.20 -2.18 18.89
N PHE A 7 26.65 -2.84 17.82
CA PHE A 7 25.72 -3.44 16.84
C PHE A 7 24.89 -4.58 17.43
N GLY A 8 25.46 -5.35 18.36
CA GLY A 8 24.74 -6.40 19.09
C GLY A 8 23.66 -5.85 20.03
N ASP A 9 23.97 -4.76 20.74
CA ASP A 9 23.04 -4.10 21.66
C ASP A 9 21.93 -3.36 20.90
N VAL A 10 22.24 -2.69 19.79
CA VAL A 10 21.23 -2.08 18.90
C VAL A 10 20.30 -3.15 18.33
N GLY A 11 20.82 -4.29 17.88
CA GLY A 11 19.99 -5.40 17.41
C GLY A 11 19.09 -6.00 18.50
N ARG A 12 19.54 -5.98 19.77
CA ARG A 12 18.73 -6.38 20.93
C ARG A 12 17.63 -5.39 21.26
N GLU A 13 17.93 -4.09 21.20
CA GLU A 13 16.96 -3.02 21.46
C GLU A 13 15.91 -2.93 20.33
N MET A 14 16.32 -3.17 19.09
CA MET A 14 15.41 -3.31 17.94
C MET A 14 14.47 -4.51 18.03
N LYS A 15 14.85 -5.57 18.76
CA LYS A 15 13.95 -6.70 19.07
C LYS A 15 12.98 -6.40 20.22
N LYS A 16 13.29 -5.44 21.09
CA LYS A 16 12.39 -4.95 22.15
C LYS A 16 11.40 -3.92 21.64
N VAL A 17 11.79 -3.14 20.62
CA VAL A 17 10.83 -2.35 19.84
C VAL A 17 9.81 -3.32 19.27
N SER A 18 8.54 -3.08 19.60
CA SER A 18 7.39 -3.88 19.20
C SER A 18 7.26 -3.89 17.68
N TRP A 19 8.02 -4.75 17.01
CA TRP A 19 7.86 -4.94 15.59
C TRP A 19 6.48 -5.59 15.39
N PRO A 20 5.56 -4.92 14.69
CA PRO A 20 4.19 -5.38 14.58
C PRO A 20 4.18 -6.77 13.93
N LYS A 21 3.36 -7.69 14.47
CA LYS A 21 3.25 -9.05 13.93
C LYS A 21 2.85 -8.95 12.45
N LYS A 22 3.56 -9.66 11.57
CA LYS A 22 3.38 -9.66 10.10
C LYS A 22 1.92 -9.77 9.64
N ASP A 23 1.08 -10.38 10.47
CA ASP A 23 -0.35 -10.59 10.25
C ASP A 23 -1.16 -9.27 10.20
N GLU A 24 -0.78 -8.28 11.01
CA GLU A 24 -1.45 -6.97 11.07
C GLU A 24 -1.07 -6.11 9.85
N LEU A 25 0.16 -6.27 9.37
CA LEU A 25 0.65 -5.63 8.15
C LEU A 25 -0.09 -6.17 6.92
N LEU A 26 -0.33 -7.48 6.86
CA LEU A 26 -1.05 -8.10 5.74
C LEU A 26 -2.52 -7.67 5.68
N ARG A 27 -3.21 -7.57 6.82
CA ARG A 27 -4.61 -7.08 6.87
C ARG A 27 -4.75 -5.64 6.39
N SER A 28 -3.80 -4.80 6.79
CA SER A 28 -3.77 -3.38 6.40
C SER A 28 -3.48 -3.23 4.90
N THR A 29 -2.51 -3.96 4.37
CA THR A 29 -2.19 -3.94 2.93
C THR A 29 -3.31 -4.53 2.08
N ALA A 30 -3.97 -5.60 2.52
CA ALA A 30 -5.10 -6.20 1.81
C ALA A 30 -6.26 -5.20 1.63
N THR A 31 -6.53 -4.40 2.66
CA THR A 31 -7.58 -3.37 2.60
C THR A 31 -7.22 -2.29 1.58
N VAL A 32 -5.97 -1.82 1.57
CA VAL A 32 -5.48 -0.83 0.59
C VAL A 32 -5.53 -1.39 -0.83
N VAL A 33 -5.14 -2.65 -1.04
CA VAL A 33 -5.22 -3.28 -2.37
C VAL A 33 -6.67 -3.38 -2.84
N ALA A 34 -7.60 -3.76 -1.97
CA ALA A 34 -9.02 -3.83 -2.31
C ALA A 34 -9.59 -2.47 -2.73
N THR A 35 -9.26 -1.39 -2.02
CA THR A 35 -9.73 -0.05 -2.38
C THR A 35 -9.11 0.44 -3.70
N VAL A 36 -7.82 0.18 -3.93
CA VAL A 36 -7.16 0.52 -5.20
C VAL A 36 -7.79 -0.18 -6.39
N VAL A 37 -8.08 -1.49 -6.28
CA VAL A 37 -8.74 -2.25 -7.34
C VAL A 37 -10.16 -1.71 -7.61
N PHE A 38 -10.91 -1.37 -6.55
CA PHE A 38 -12.22 -0.76 -6.70
C PHE A 38 -12.17 0.56 -7.48
N PHE A 39 -11.27 1.47 -7.10
CA PHE A 39 -11.10 2.75 -7.82
C PHE A 39 -10.60 2.57 -9.25
N ALA A 40 -9.72 1.60 -9.50
CA ALA A 40 -9.24 1.31 -10.86
C ALA A 40 -10.39 0.89 -11.79
N ILE A 41 -11.29 0.03 -11.32
CA ILE A 41 -12.49 -0.36 -12.08
C ILE A 41 -13.40 0.84 -12.30
N PHE A 42 -13.62 1.66 -11.27
CA PHE A 42 -14.44 2.85 -11.38
C PHE A 42 -13.91 3.81 -12.47
N PHE A 43 -12.61 4.11 -12.46
CA PHE A 43 -12.00 4.96 -13.48
C PHE A 43 -12.11 4.34 -14.88
N ALA A 44 -11.90 3.04 -15.04
CA ALA A 44 -12.07 2.38 -16.34
C ALA A 44 -13.49 2.57 -16.91
N VAL A 45 -14.53 2.46 -16.07
CA VAL A 45 -15.92 2.69 -16.47
C VAL A 45 -16.16 4.17 -16.81
N VAL A 46 -15.65 5.08 -15.98
CA VAL A 46 -15.79 6.52 -16.17
C VAL A 46 -15.12 6.97 -17.47
N ASP A 47 -13.91 6.48 -17.76
CA ASP A 47 -13.18 6.81 -18.98
C ASP A 47 -13.94 6.37 -20.24
N MET A 48 -14.58 5.19 -20.20
CA MET A 48 -15.46 4.73 -21.29
C MET A 48 -16.71 5.60 -21.43
N GLY A 49 -17.31 6.02 -20.33
CA GLY A 49 -18.47 6.91 -20.30
C GLY A 49 -18.13 8.30 -20.86
N ILE A 50 -17.04 8.91 -20.38
CA ILE A 50 -16.55 10.21 -20.83
C ILE A 50 -16.18 10.15 -22.32
N SER A 51 -15.47 9.11 -22.77
CA SER A 51 -15.11 8.95 -24.19
C SER A 51 -16.34 8.88 -25.09
N SER A 52 -17.41 8.23 -24.63
CA SER A 52 -18.68 8.14 -25.35
C SER A 52 -19.42 9.48 -25.37
N LEU A 53 -19.42 10.20 -24.25
CA LEU A 53 -20.07 11.51 -24.13
C LEU A 53 -19.35 12.58 -24.98
N ILE A 54 -18.01 12.58 -24.98
CA ILE A 54 -17.20 13.46 -25.82
C ILE A 54 -17.49 13.19 -27.30
N ARG A 55 -17.59 11.92 -27.73
CA ARG A 55 -17.94 11.58 -29.12
C ARG A 55 -19.34 12.04 -29.52
N LEU A 56 -20.29 12.09 -28.59
CA LEU A 56 -21.65 12.59 -28.85
C LEU A 56 -21.71 14.12 -28.96
N ILE A 57 -20.82 14.84 -28.27
CA ILE A 57 -20.79 16.31 -28.27
C ILE A 57 -19.93 16.87 -29.41
N LEU A 58 -18.83 16.20 -29.77
CA LEU A 58 -17.92 16.60 -30.86
C LEU A 58 -18.23 15.97 -32.23
N GLY A 59 -19.06 14.91 -32.25
CA GLY A 59 -19.65 14.36 -33.47
C GLY A 59 -20.99 15.02 -33.75
#